data_AF-A0A1F8Y2G8-F1
#
_entry.id   AF-A0A1F8Y2G8-F1
#
_cell.length_a   1.000
_cell.length_b   1.000
_cell.length_c   1.000
_cell.angle_alpha   90.00
_cell.angle_beta   90.00
_cell.angle_gamma   90.00
#
_symmetry.space_group_name_H-M   'P 1'
#
loop_
_entity.id
_entity.type
_entity.pdbx_description
1 polymer ?
#
loop_
_entity_poly.entity_id
_entity_poly.type
_entity_poly.pdbx_seq_one_letter_code
_entity_poly.pdbx_strand_id
1 'polypeptide(L)'
;MPIRKTPLFCLILLALWFAALQLGAQPSPSPLSLAVISDAPYTPQEEANFPALIEDINHDPGITLVVHIGDFKNGGTTPCSDEVFLQVRQWFDLFQRPLIYTPGDNEWTDCHRWGLGGYDPSERLSRLREIFFPSEESLGQKTIPLARQSRTPTYGKFRENARWVADGTVFSTLHIVGSNNNLGRTPADDAEHRERIDATLHWMREAFALARSEKLDGVVLIMHADPYFEKRHGEKSGFRSFLLELEREVVAFKKPVLLIHGDTHTFRVDHPLRQQNHGRRVENFTRLESFGSPRMNWVKVTIDRRGPDFFKIEPRYFTASLPDELPTP
;
A
#
# COMPACT_ATOMS: atom_id res chain seq x y z
N MET A 1 -58.76 71.51 -14.46
CA MET A 1 -57.77 70.82 -15.32
C MET A 1 -56.69 71.82 -15.70
N PRO A 2 -55.41 71.44 -15.80
CA PRO A 2 -54.60 70.47 -15.03
C PRO A 2 -53.28 71.14 -14.55
N ILE A 3 -52.32 70.60 -13.79
CA ILE A 3 -52.09 69.40 -12.96
C ILE A 3 -50.84 69.77 -12.13
N ARG A 4 -50.92 69.63 -10.80
CA ARG A 4 -49.75 69.64 -9.90
C ARG A 4 -49.01 68.29 -10.07
N LYS A 5 -47.70 68.32 -10.28
CA LYS A 5 -46.85 67.12 -10.23
C LYS A 5 -46.03 67.10 -8.94
N THR A 6 -46.38 66.18 -8.06
CA THR A 6 -45.49 65.54 -7.08
C THR A 6 -45.22 64.12 -7.55
N PRO A 7 -43.97 63.64 -7.50
CA PRO A 7 -43.70 62.24 -7.17
C PRO A 7 -42.75 62.21 -5.96
N LEU A 8 -43.16 61.65 -4.82
CA LEU A 8 -43.13 60.21 -4.53
C LEU A 8 -41.69 59.65 -4.61
N PHE A 9 -40.85 60.02 -3.63
CA PHE A 9 -39.63 59.30 -3.33
C PHE A 9 -40.03 58.02 -2.58
N CYS A 10 -40.24 56.96 -3.36
CA CYS A 10 -40.52 55.62 -2.86
C CYS A 10 -39.34 55.11 -2.03
N LEU A 11 -39.68 54.59 -0.84
CA LEU A 11 -38.83 53.77 -0.01
C LEU A 11 -38.25 52.60 -0.81
N ILE A 12 -36.94 52.59 -1.04
CA ILE A 12 -36.16 51.37 -1.33
C ILE A 12 -34.85 51.47 -0.57
N LEU A 13 -34.90 51.23 0.74
CA LEU A 13 -33.70 51.13 1.60
C LEU A 13 -33.90 50.09 2.70
N LEU A 14 -34.45 48.93 2.34
CA LEU A 14 -34.61 47.79 3.26
C LEU A 14 -34.64 46.45 2.48
N ALA A 15 -33.55 46.12 1.80
CA ALA A 15 -33.37 44.80 1.19
C ALA A 15 -31.90 44.38 1.04
N LEU A 16 -31.03 44.70 2.01
CA LEU A 16 -29.60 44.34 1.95
C LEU A 16 -29.05 43.68 3.21
N TRP A 17 -29.89 43.08 4.05
CA TRP A 17 -29.43 42.40 5.26
C TRP A 17 -30.17 41.08 5.49
N PHE A 18 -30.07 40.14 4.54
CA PHE A 18 -30.34 38.72 4.77
C PHE A 18 -29.62 37.84 3.72
N ALA A 19 -28.34 38.14 3.44
CA ALA A 19 -27.43 37.12 2.91
C ALA A 19 -26.79 36.42 4.11
N ALA A 20 -27.61 35.72 4.89
CA ALA A 20 -27.11 34.83 5.93
C ALA A 20 -26.27 33.76 5.23
N LEU A 21 -25.02 33.65 5.67
CA LEU A 21 -24.06 32.63 5.28
C LEU A 21 -24.70 31.24 5.33
N GLN A 22 -25.15 30.73 4.18
CA GLN A 22 -25.18 29.29 3.96
C GLN A 22 -23.76 28.84 3.65
N LEU A 23 -22.90 28.83 4.69
CA LEU A 23 -21.86 27.83 4.76
C LEU A 23 -22.59 26.49 4.93
N GLY A 24 -23.10 25.96 3.82
CA GLY A 24 -23.50 24.57 3.77
C GLY A 24 -22.31 23.77 4.27
N ALA A 25 -22.53 22.94 5.29
CA ALA A 25 -21.53 21.99 5.73
C ALA A 25 -21.10 21.21 4.47
N GLN A 26 -19.87 21.44 4.02
CA GLN A 26 -19.28 20.62 2.98
C GLN A 26 -19.43 19.18 3.47
N PRO A 27 -20.02 18.26 2.67
CA PRO A 27 -20.04 16.87 3.07
C PRO A 27 -18.60 16.51 3.42
N SER A 28 -18.39 16.03 4.65
CA SER A 28 -17.06 15.61 5.06
C SER A 28 -16.56 14.61 4.02
N PRO A 29 -15.31 14.72 3.53
CA PRO A 29 -14.78 13.74 2.60
C PRO A 29 -15.07 12.34 3.13
N SER A 30 -15.61 11.46 2.28
CA SER A 30 -15.80 10.06 2.65
C SER A 30 -14.45 9.50 3.14
N PRO A 31 -14.44 8.70 4.23
CA PRO A 31 -13.21 8.13 4.75
C PRO A 31 -12.41 7.40 3.67
N LEU A 32 -11.09 7.59 3.66
CA LEU A 32 -10.20 6.87 2.76
C LEU A 32 -10.19 5.38 3.14
N SER A 33 -10.58 4.49 2.23
CA SER A 33 -10.55 3.04 2.47
C SER A 33 -9.73 2.30 1.41
N LEU A 34 -8.84 1.44 1.87
CA LEU A 34 -7.93 0.62 1.07
C LEU A 34 -8.48 -0.80 1.01
N ALA A 35 -8.41 -1.44 -0.16
CA ALA A 35 -8.43 -2.90 -0.23
C ALA A 35 -6.99 -3.41 -0.25
N VAL A 36 -6.65 -4.31 0.68
CA VAL A 36 -5.31 -4.86 0.84
C VAL A 36 -5.33 -6.34 0.46
N ILE A 37 -4.45 -6.72 -0.47
CA ILE A 37 -4.26 -8.10 -0.96
C ILE A 37 -2.77 -8.44 -1.06
N SER A 38 -2.41 -9.72 -0.94
CA SER A 38 -1.03 -10.21 -1.11
C SER A 38 -1.01 -11.73 -1.35
N ASP A 39 0.15 -12.28 -1.68
CA ASP A 39 0.47 -13.71 -1.56
C ASP A 39 -0.49 -14.67 -2.28
N ALA A 40 -1.08 -14.21 -3.38
CA ALA A 40 -2.00 -14.95 -4.22
C ALA A 40 -2.09 -14.29 -5.60
N PRO A 41 -2.33 -15.06 -6.69
CA PRO A 41 -2.62 -16.50 -6.71
C PRO A 41 -1.38 -17.42 -6.77
N TYR A 42 -1.41 -18.58 -6.09
CA TYR A 42 -0.31 -19.55 -6.01
C TYR A 42 -0.64 -20.93 -6.59
N THR A 43 -1.88 -21.17 -6.97
CA THR A 43 -2.34 -22.42 -7.60
C THR A 43 -3.16 -22.11 -8.85
N PRO A 44 -3.30 -23.05 -9.80
CA PRO A 44 -4.15 -22.85 -10.98
C PRO A 44 -5.60 -22.47 -10.62
N GLN A 45 -6.12 -23.00 -9.52
CA GLN A 45 -7.47 -22.66 -9.05
C GLN A 45 -7.55 -21.22 -8.54
N GLU A 46 -6.54 -20.76 -7.81
CA GLU A 46 -6.46 -19.37 -7.38
C GLU A 46 -6.26 -18.42 -8.56
N GLU A 47 -5.45 -18.80 -9.55
CA GLU A 47 -5.26 -18.03 -10.78
C GLU A 47 -6.59 -17.87 -11.53
N ALA A 48 -7.38 -18.93 -11.63
CA ALA A 48 -8.73 -18.89 -12.21
C ALA A 48 -9.70 -18.00 -11.41
N ASN A 49 -9.52 -17.93 -10.09
CA ASN A 49 -10.38 -17.14 -9.20
C ASN A 49 -9.94 -15.67 -9.03
N PHE A 50 -8.72 -15.31 -9.43
CA PHE A 50 -8.17 -13.97 -9.23
C PHE A 50 -9.02 -12.86 -9.90
N PRO A 51 -9.54 -13.04 -11.14
CA PRO A 51 -10.48 -12.08 -11.71
C PRO A 51 -11.76 -11.88 -10.90
N ALA A 52 -12.29 -12.94 -10.28
CA ALA A 52 -13.48 -12.85 -9.42
C ALA A 52 -13.18 -12.12 -8.10
N LEU A 53 -11.99 -12.29 -7.52
CA LEU A 53 -11.53 -11.50 -6.38
C LEU A 53 -11.45 -10.01 -6.73
N ILE A 54 -10.90 -9.68 -7.90
CA ILE A 54 -10.83 -8.29 -8.39
C ILE A 54 -12.24 -7.70 -8.50
N GLU A 55 -13.20 -8.47 -9.01
CA GLU A 55 -14.59 -8.03 -9.13
C GLU A 55 -15.29 -7.86 -7.77
N ASP A 56 -15.04 -8.75 -6.82
CA ASP A 56 -15.52 -8.59 -5.43
C ASP A 56 -15.02 -7.28 -4.79
N ILE A 57 -13.74 -6.93 -5.01
CA ILE A 57 -13.17 -5.66 -4.56
C ILE A 57 -13.79 -4.47 -5.30
N ASN A 58 -13.94 -4.57 -6.63
CA ASN A 58 -14.53 -3.51 -7.46
C ASN A 58 -15.99 -3.22 -7.06
N HIS A 59 -16.74 -4.23 -6.60
CA HIS A 59 -18.13 -4.10 -6.17
C HIS A 59 -18.31 -3.36 -4.83
N ASP A 60 -17.28 -3.21 -3.98
CA ASP A 60 -17.39 -2.40 -2.76
C ASP A 60 -17.19 -0.90 -3.09
N PRO A 61 -18.26 -0.09 -3.10
CA PRO A 61 -18.17 1.32 -3.49
C PRO A 61 -17.40 2.17 -2.48
N GLY A 62 -17.12 1.64 -1.28
CA GLY A 62 -16.33 2.32 -0.25
C GLY A 62 -14.83 2.23 -0.49
N ILE A 63 -14.34 1.36 -1.38
CA ILE A 63 -12.91 1.25 -1.68
C ILE A 63 -12.45 2.39 -2.58
N THR A 64 -11.40 3.08 -2.12
CA THR A 64 -10.83 4.26 -2.79
C THR A 64 -9.59 3.94 -3.59
N LEU A 65 -8.78 2.97 -3.13
CA LEU A 65 -7.61 2.44 -3.83
C LEU A 65 -7.30 1.02 -3.31
N VAL A 66 -6.52 0.28 -4.08
CA VAL A 66 -6.10 -1.10 -3.79
C VAL A 66 -4.59 -1.11 -3.55
N VAL A 67 -4.13 -1.97 -2.65
CA VAL A 67 -2.71 -2.23 -2.39
C VAL A 67 -2.44 -3.72 -2.55
N HIS A 68 -1.54 -4.08 -3.46
CA HIS A 68 -1.00 -5.43 -3.58
C HIS A 68 0.41 -5.50 -2.98
N ILE A 69 0.57 -6.30 -1.94
CA ILE A 69 1.78 -6.32 -1.12
C ILE A 69 2.77 -7.41 -1.57
N GLY A 70 3.03 -7.50 -2.87
CA GLY A 70 4.00 -8.48 -3.37
C GLY A 70 3.48 -9.89 -3.49
N ASP A 71 4.35 -10.75 -4.03
CA ASP A 71 4.09 -12.18 -4.20
C ASP A 71 2.79 -12.50 -4.94
N PHE A 72 2.68 -12.00 -6.16
CA PHE A 72 1.54 -12.31 -7.05
C PHE A 72 1.61 -13.70 -7.69
N LYS A 73 2.64 -14.50 -7.37
CA LYS A 73 2.83 -15.85 -7.91
C LYS A 73 3.55 -16.74 -6.92
N ASN A 74 3.40 -18.06 -7.08
CA ASN A 74 4.06 -19.06 -6.24
C ASN A 74 5.60 -19.04 -6.42
N GLY A 75 6.35 -18.99 -5.31
CA GLY A 75 7.83 -19.05 -5.29
C GLY A 75 8.44 -20.44 -5.44
N GLY A 76 7.63 -21.48 -5.60
CA GLY A 76 8.06 -22.88 -5.74
C GLY A 76 7.72 -23.51 -7.09
N THR A 77 6.60 -23.12 -7.70
CA THR A 77 6.05 -23.82 -8.88
C THR A 77 5.71 -22.94 -10.07
N THR A 78 5.51 -21.63 -9.89
CA THR A 78 5.13 -20.73 -10.99
C THR A 78 6.38 -20.05 -11.56
N PRO A 79 6.69 -20.21 -12.86
CA PRO A 79 7.89 -19.62 -13.47
C PRO A 79 7.98 -18.10 -13.30
N CYS A 80 9.20 -17.57 -13.21
CA CYS A 80 9.45 -16.13 -13.27
C CYS A 80 9.53 -15.60 -14.70
N SER A 81 8.70 -16.14 -15.60
CA SER A 81 8.73 -15.77 -17.01
C SER A 81 8.02 -14.44 -17.27
N ASP A 82 8.35 -13.81 -18.39
CA ASP A 82 7.71 -12.57 -18.82
C ASP A 82 6.21 -12.75 -19.04
N GLU A 83 5.77 -13.92 -19.50
CA GLU A 83 4.36 -14.24 -19.70
C GLU A 83 3.58 -14.16 -18.39
N VAL A 84 4.13 -14.70 -17.30
CA VAL A 84 3.51 -14.63 -15.96
C VAL A 84 3.41 -13.18 -15.49
N PHE A 85 4.48 -12.40 -15.64
CA PHE A 85 4.47 -10.98 -15.23
C PHE A 85 3.46 -10.16 -16.04
N LEU A 86 3.38 -10.41 -17.35
CA LEU A 86 2.44 -9.71 -18.23
C LEU A 86 0.99 -10.13 -17.99
N GLN A 87 0.73 -11.40 -17.66
CA GLN A 87 -0.60 -11.86 -17.26
C GLN A 87 -1.06 -11.18 -15.97
N VAL A 88 -0.21 -11.13 -14.96
CA VAL A 88 -0.53 -10.43 -13.70
C VAL A 88 -0.73 -8.93 -13.94
N ARG A 89 0.08 -8.33 -14.82
CA ARG A 89 -0.12 -6.94 -15.24
C ARG A 89 -1.52 -6.73 -15.82
N GLN A 90 -1.99 -7.62 -16.69
CA GLN A 90 -3.33 -7.55 -17.25
C GLN A 90 -4.42 -7.65 -16.17
N TRP A 91 -4.25 -8.52 -15.18
CA TRP A 91 -5.16 -8.58 -14.04
C TRP A 91 -5.15 -7.28 -13.22
N PHE A 92 -3.98 -6.70 -12.98
CA PHE A 92 -3.86 -5.43 -12.25
C PHE A 92 -4.56 -4.28 -12.98
N ASP A 93 -4.67 -4.34 -14.30
CA ASP A 93 -5.40 -3.37 -15.12
C ASP A 93 -6.94 -3.55 -15.07
N LEU A 94 -7.44 -4.62 -14.43
CA LEU A 94 -8.88 -4.84 -14.20
C LEU A 94 -9.41 -4.10 -12.96
N PHE A 95 -8.54 -3.64 -12.04
CA PHE A 95 -8.99 -2.84 -10.91
C PHE A 95 -9.54 -1.49 -11.38
N GLN A 96 -10.79 -1.18 -11.00
CA GLN A 96 -11.47 0.08 -11.37
C GLN A 96 -10.96 1.30 -10.59
N ARG A 97 -10.14 1.05 -9.55
CA ARG A 97 -9.55 2.04 -8.66
C ARG A 97 -8.02 2.04 -8.80
N PRO A 98 -7.33 3.09 -8.33
CA PRO A 98 -5.87 3.10 -8.25
C PRO A 98 -5.35 1.86 -7.55
N LEU A 99 -4.37 1.20 -8.15
CA LEU A 99 -3.65 0.08 -7.56
C LEU A 99 -2.20 0.48 -7.28
N ILE A 100 -1.79 0.32 -6.04
CA ILE A 100 -0.40 0.41 -5.60
C ILE A 100 0.15 -0.99 -5.44
N TYR A 101 1.28 -1.27 -6.06
CA TYR A 101 1.97 -2.56 -5.94
C TYR A 101 3.37 -2.34 -5.37
N THR A 102 3.80 -3.23 -4.47
CA THR A 102 5.20 -3.37 -4.05
C THR A 102 5.67 -4.80 -4.29
N PRO A 103 6.94 -5.04 -4.66
CA PRO A 103 7.47 -6.38 -4.86
C PRO A 103 7.51 -7.23 -3.58
N GLY A 104 7.43 -8.56 -3.74
CA GLY A 104 7.76 -9.60 -2.77
C GLY A 104 8.96 -10.43 -3.25
N ASP A 105 9.34 -11.52 -2.60
CA ASP A 105 10.51 -12.32 -2.99
C ASP A 105 10.22 -13.29 -4.14
N ASN A 106 8.99 -13.76 -4.28
CA ASN A 106 8.69 -14.83 -5.24
C ASN A 106 8.97 -14.41 -6.67
N GLU A 107 8.69 -13.16 -7.04
CA GLU A 107 8.81 -12.67 -8.41
C GLU A 107 10.22 -12.21 -8.83
N TRP A 108 11.21 -12.24 -7.93
CA TRP A 108 12.60 -11.94 -8.31
C TRP A 108 13.65 -12.68 -7.49
N THR A 109 13.72 -12.52 -6.16
CA THR A 109 14.82 -13.13 -5.38
C THR A 109 14.79 -14.65 -5.48
N ASP A 110 13.61 -15.25 -5.51
CA ASP A 110 13.45 -16.70 -5.63
C ASP A 110 13.68 -17.25 -7.04
N CYS A 111 13.72 -16.39 -8.06
CA CYS A 111 13.75 -16.81 -9.46
C CYS A 111 15.01 -17.57 -9.87
N HIS A 112 16.06 -17.53 -9.05
CA HIS A 112 17.26 -18.36 -9.22
C HIS A 112 16.97 -19.87 -9.09
N ARG A 113 15.83 -20.26 -8.53
CA ARG A 113 15.46 -21.66 -8.34
C ARG A 113 15.20 -22.30 -9.71
N TRP A 114 15.80 -23.46 -9.95
CA TRP A 114 15.69 -24.19 -11.22
C TRP A 114 14.24 -24.42 -11.66
N GLY A 115 13.36 -24.80 -10.72
CA GLY A 115 11.94 -25.05 -10.98
C GLY A 115 11.15 -23.80 -11.43
N LEU A 116 11.71 -22.60 -11.27
CA LEU A 116 11.10 -21.34 -11.69
C LEU A 116 11.71 -20.78 -13.00
N GLY A 117 12.62 -21.53 -13.62
CA GLY A 117 13.36 -21.14 -14.83
C GLY A 117 14.83 -20.77 -14.58
N GLY A 118 15.28 -20.69 -13.33
CA GLY A 118 16.69 -20.43 -13.00
C GLY A 118 17.19 -19.06 -13.47
N TYR A 119 16.33 -18.04 -13.42
CA TYR A 119 16.63 -16.69 -13.85
C TYR A 119 17.62 -15.99 -12.91
N ASP A 120 18.29 -14.94 -13.40
CA ASP A 120 19.04 -14.01 -12.57
C ASP A 120 18.06 -13.08 -11.80
N PRO A 121 18.08 -13.06 -10.46
CA PRO A 121 17.21 -12.18 -9.67
C PRO A 121 17.33 -10.69 -9.98
N SER A 122 18.53 -10.19 -10.27
CA SER A 122 18.74 -8.76 -10.58
C SER A 122 18.13 -8.39 -11.93
N GLU A 123 18.18 -9.32 -12.87
CA GLU A 123 17.52 -9.17 -14.16
C GLU A 123 16.00 -9.21 -14.00
N ARG A 124 15.45 -10.17 -13.24
CA ARG A 124 14.00 -10.22 -12.94
C ARG A 124 13.50 -8.97 -12.22
N LEU A 125 14.26 -8.44 -11.26
CA LEU A 125 13.94 -7.16 -10.61
C LEU A 125 13.90 -6.00 -11.61
N SER A 126 14.86 -5.95 -12.54
CA SER A 126 14.86 -4.93 -13.60
C SER A 126 13.62 -5.07 -14.47
N ARG A 127 13.23 -6.30 -14.81
CA ARG A 127 12.03 -6.58 -15.60
C ARG A 127 10.74 -6.16 -14.90
N LEU A 128 10.62 -6.40 -13.59
CA LEU A 128 9.48 -5.93 -12.80
C LEU A 128 9.38 -4.41 -12.76
N ARG A 129 10.52 -3.71 -12.63
CA ARG A 129 10.59 -2.25 -12.70
C ARG A 129 10.06 -1.70 -14.02
N GLU A 130 10.35 -2.36 -15.13
CA GLU A 130 9.83 -1.97 -16.45
C GLU A 130 8.31 -2.16 -16.56
N ILE A 131 7.79 -3.31 -16.11
CA ILE A 131 6.38 -3.69 -16.31
C ILE A 131 5.44 -2.98 -15.32
N PHE A 132 5.82 -2.94 -14.04
CA PHE A 132 4.92 -2.52 -12.96
C PHE A 132 5.18 -1.09 -12.49
N PHE A 133 6.31 -0.49 -12.86
CA PHE A 133 6.70 0.85 -12.41
C PHE A 133 7.10 1.77 -13.58
N PRO A 134 6.34 1.81 -14.70
CA PRO A 134 6.78 2.49 -15.92
C PRO A 134 6.81 4.03 -15.76
N SER A 135 5.96 4.60 -14.93
CA SER A 135 5.76 6.05 -14.77
C SER A 135 5.62 6.45 -13.31
N GLU A 136 5.33 7.72 -13.04
CA GLU A 136 5.04 8.26 -11.70
C GLU A 136 3.56 8.15 -11.32
N GLU A 137 2.78 7.38 -12.08
CA GLU A 137 1.38 7.07 -11.79
C GLU A 137 1.26 5.71 -11.11
N SER A 138 0.17 5.51 -10.36
CA SER A 138 -0.26 4.19 -9.90
C SER A 138 -0.77 3.31 -11.06
N LEU A 139 -1.09 2.05 -10.77
CA LEU A 139 -1.71 1.13 -11.72
C LEU A 139 -3.25 1.17 -11.60
N GLY A 140 -3.93 0.31 -12.36
CA GLY A 140 -5.40 0.24 -12.43
C GLY A 140 -5.99 1.17 -13.49
N GLN A 141 -7.31 1.07 -13.70
CA GLN A 141 -8.02 1.87 -14.72
C GLN A 141 -8.05 3.37 -14.40
N LYS A 142 -8.03 3.70 -13.10
CA LYS A 142 -7.88 5.06 -12.59
C LYS A 142 -6.55 5.14 -11.88
N THR A 143 -5.80 6.22 -12.10
CA THR A 143 -4.50 6.39 -11.46
C THR A 143 -4.49 7.57 -10.50
N ILE A 144 -3.53 7.56 -9.58
CA ILE A 144 -3.11 8.72 -8.81
C ILE A 144 -1.63 8.99 -9.05
N PRO A 145 -1.19 10.26 -8.95
CA PRO A 145 0.23 10.59 -8.98
C PRO A 145 0.93 10.09 -7.72
N LEU A 146 2.15 9.58 -7.89
CA LEU A 146 3.01 9.05 -6.85
C LEU A 146 4.35 9.78 -6.85
N ALA A 147 4.81 10.20 -5.67
CA ALA A 147 6.22 10.54 -5.52
C ALA A 147 7.02 9.23 -5.47
N ARG A 148 7.89 9.00 -6.45
CA ARG A 148 8.78 7.83 -6.46
C ARG A 148 10.18 8.20 -6.00
N GLN A 149 10.83 7.28 -5.29
CA GLN A 149 12.19 7.52 -4.80
C GLN A 149 13.18 7.80 -5.93
N SER A 150 12.95 7.21 -7.11
CA SER A 150 13.73 7.46 -8.32
C SER A 150 13.75 8.91 -8.82
N ARG A 151 12.90 9.81 -8.29
CA ARG A 151 13.00 11.25 -8.56
C ARG A 151 14.30 11.86 -8.01
N THR A 152 14.86 11.27 -6.97
CA THR A 152 16.15 11.68 -6.40
C THR A 152 17.27 11.03 -7.22
N PRO A 153 18.16 11.79 -7.89
CA PRO A 153 19.16 11.22 -8.80
C PRO A 153 20.02 10.11 -8.19
N THR A 154 20.42 10.24 -6.92
CA THR A 154 21.18 9.23 -6.17
C THR A 154 20.43 7.89 -6.03
N TYR A 155 19.10 7.91 -6.09
CA TYR A 155 18.22 6.76 -5.91
C TYR A 155 17.45 6.39 -7.18
N GLY A 156 17.94 6.80 -8.37
CA GLY A 156 17.25 6.62 -9.66
C GLY A 156 16.81 5.19 -9.99
N LYS A 157 17.43 4.17 -9.40
CA LYS A 157 17.08 2.75 -9.57
C LYS A 157 15.80 2.33 -8.84
N PHE A 158 15.44 2.99 -7.74
CA PHE A 158 14.43 2.51 -6.79
C PHE A 158 13.04 3.09 -7.12
N ARG A 159 12.46 2.66 -8.23
CA ARG A 159 11.18 3.18 -8.73
C ARG A 159 9.97 2.60 -7.98
N GLU A 160 10.15 1.42 -7.41
CA GLU A 160 9.14 0.66 -6.66
C GLU A 160 8.80 1.28 -5.30
N ASN A 161 9.71 2.06 -4.73
CA ASN A 161 9.47 2.86 -3.54
C ASN A 161 8.67 4.12 -3.95
N ALA A 162 7.44 4.21 -3.47
CA ALA A 162 6.47 5.25 -3.79
C ALA A 162 5.86 5.82 -2.51
N ARG A 163 5.39 7.06 -2.59
CA ARG A 163 4.79 7.81 -1.48
C ARG A 163 3.68 8.71 -1.99
N TRP A 164 2.63 8.82 -1.20
CA TRP A 164 1.55 9.78 -1.42
C TRP A 164 0.97 10.21 -0.07
N VAL A 165 0.24 11.33 -0.07
CA VAL A 165 -0.48 11.82 1.10
C VAL A 165 -1.96 11.80 0.79
N ALA A 166 -2.75 11.17 1.65
CA ALA A 166 -4.19 11.14 1.54
C ALA A 166 -4.82 11.10 2.93
N ASP A 167 -5.93 11.81 3.10
CA ASP A 167 -6.66 11.96 4.37
C ASP A 167 -5.74 12.15 5.59
N GLY A 168 -4.88 13.18 5.54
CA GLY A 168 -3.98 13.50 6.64
C GLY A 168 -2.94 12.42 6.97
N THR A 169 -2.68 11.46 6.07
CA THR A 169 -1.81 10.31 6.32
C THR A 169 -0.77 10.18 5.22
N VAL A 170 0.50 9.96 5.59
CA VAL A 170 1.55 9.58 4.63
C VAL A 170 1.49 8.09 4.38
N PHE A 171 1.44 7.69 3.13
CA PHE A 171 1.59 6.31 2.70
C PHE A 171 2.95 6.13 2.04
N SER A 172 3.64 5.03 2.33
CA SER A 172 4.92 4.70 1.72
C SER A 172 5.05 3.21 1.46
N THR A 173 5.31 2.84 0.21
CA THR A 173 5.84 1.50 -0.07
C THR A 173 7.32 1.44 0.30
N LEU A 174 7.75 0.30 0.81
CA LEU A 174 9.12 -0.03 1.15
C LEU A 174 9.47 -1.35 0.49
N HIS A 175 10.48 -1.35 -0.37
CA HIS A 175 10.96 -2.56 -1.02
C HIS A 175 11.79 -3.39 -0.03
N ILE A 176 11.08 -4.12 0.83
CA ILE A 176 11.58 -5.09 1.80
C ILE A 176 10.80 -6.39 1.55
N VAL A 177 11.52 -7.43 1.15
CA VAL A 177 10.96 -8.71 0.69
C VAL A 177 11.40 -9.84 1.61
N GLY A 178 10.75 -11.01 1.48
CA GLY A 178 11.12 -12.22 2.21
C GLY A 178 12.50 -12.72 1.78
N SER A 179 12.76 -14.01 1.99
CA SER A 179 14.07 -14.60 1.66
C SER A 179 15.26 -13.83 2.26
N ASN A 180 15.13 -13.48 3.55
CA ASN A 180 16.08 -12.64 4.30
C ASN A 180 16.40 -11.30 3.62
N ASN A 181 15.43 -10.73 2.92
CA ASN A 181 15.56 -9.48 2.18
C ASN A 181 16.69 -9.52 1.13
N ASN A 182 16.89 -10.69 0.50
CA ASN A 182 17.99 -11.01 -0.43
C ASN A 182 19.39 -11.03 0.19
N LEU A 183 19.54 -11.13 1.52
CA LEU A 183 20.85 -11.19 2.17
C LEU A 183 21.31 -12.62 2.45
N GLY A 184 22.55 -12.94 2.09
CA GLY A 184 23.28 -14.12 2.56
C GLY A 184 23.34 -15.29 1.57
N ARG A 185 22.89 -15.12 0.32
CA ARG A 185 22.91 -16.16 -0.72
C ARG A 185 24.17 -16.10 -1.58
N THR A 186 24.48 -14.94 -2.15
CA THR A 186 25.70 -14.71 -2.94
C THR A 186 26.28 -13.30 -2.68
N PRO A 187 27.57 -13.04 -3.00
CA PRO A 187 28.13 -11.69 -2.87
C PRO A 187 27.41 -10.62 -3.69
N ALA A 188 26.81 -11.00 -4.82
CA ALA A 188 26.03 -10.09 -5.66
C ALA A 188 24.71 -9.71 -4.99
N ASP A 189 24.01 -10.68 -4.40
CA ASP A 189 22.78 -10.43 -3.63
C ASP A 189 23.07 -9.58 -2.40
N ASP A 190 24.16 -9.84 -1.69
CA ASP A 190 24.57 -9.03 -0.55
C ASP A 190 24.86 -7.57 -0.94
N ALA A 191 25.41 -7.35 -2.15
CA ALA A 191 25.66 -6.01 -2.66
C ALA A 191 24.35 -5.30 -3.06
N GLU A 192 23.45 -6.00 -3.74
CA GLU A 192 22.09 -5.54 -4.06
C GLU A 192 21.34 -5.15 -2.77
N HIS A 193 21.30 -6.06 -1.80
CA HIS A 193 20.65 -5.85 -0.51
C HIS A 193 21.18 -4.59 0.18
N ARG A 194 22.52 -4.44 0.28
CA ARG A 194 23.14 -3.27 0.92
C ARG A 194 22.74 -1.96 0.25
N GLU A 195 22.74 -1.91 -1.08
CA GLU A 195 22.36 -0.72 -1.83
C GLU A 195 20.87 -0.41 -1.62
N ARG A 196 20.00 -1.41 -1.74
CA ARG A 196 18.55 -1.25 -1.64
C ARG A 196 18.10 -0.91 -0.23
N ILE A 197 18.65 -1.55 0.81
CA ILE A 197 18.21 -1.27 2.19
C ILE A 197 18.63 0.13 2.63
N ASP A 198 19.79 0.64 2.21
CA ASP A 198 20.18 2.03 2.49
C ASP A 198 19.19 3.02 1.86
N ALA A 199 18.86 2.79 0.58
CA ALA A 199 17.86 3.59 -0.13
C ALA A 199 16.48 3.50 0.55
N THR A 200 15.98 2.31 0.86
CA THR A 200 14.67 2.12 1.49
C THR A 200 14.60 2.77 2.88
N LEU A 201 15.67 2.70 3.68
CA LEU A 201 15.71 3.36 4.99
C LEU A 201 15.74 4.88 4.86
N HIS A 202 16.48 5.42 3.89
CA HIS A 202 16.42 6.84 3.57
C HIS A 202 14.99 7.26 3.21
N TRP A 203 14.33 6.53 2.32
CA TRP A 203 12.94 6.79 1.91
C TRP A 203 11.96 6.76 3.08
N MET A 204 12.09 5.77 3.98
CA MET A 204 11.25 5.68 5.18
C MET A 204 11.43 6.90 6.09
N ARG A 205 12.68 7.32 6.35
CA ARG A 205 12.96 8.53 7.16
C ARG A 205 12.33 9.77 6.54
N GLU A 206 12.39 9.92 5.23
CA GLU A 206 11.73 11.03 4.54
C GLU A 206 10.21 10.98 4.67
N ALA A 207 9.57 9.80 4.67
CA ALA A 207 8.13 9.67 4.86
C ALA A 207 7.71 10.17 6.26
N PHE A 208 8.45 9.79 7.30
CA PHE A 208 8.22 10.30 8.66
C PHE A 208 8.56 11.78 8.81
N ALA A 209 9.63 12.27 8.15
CA ALA A 209 9.98 13.68 8.14
C ALA A 209 8.88 14.53 7.48
N LEU A 210 8.32 14.06 6.37
CA LEU A 210 7.17 14.67 5.70
C LEU A 210 5.98 14.74 6.67
N ALA A 211 5.61 13.61 7.28
CA ALA A 211 4.51 13.54 8.23
C ALA A 211 4.64 14.54 9.39
N ARG A 212 5.85 14.69 9.94
CA ARG A 212 6.15 15.70 10.97
C ARG A 212 6.06 17.12 10.45
N SER A 213 6.66 17.41 9.31
CA SER A 213 6.74 18.76 8.74
C SER A 213 5.37 19.30 8.34
N GLU A 214 4.52 18.45 7.79
CA GLU A 214 3.15 18.78 7.37
C GLU A 214 2.12 18.55 8.48
N LYS A 215 2.57 18.13 9.68
CA LYS A 215 1.74 17.87 10.86
C LYS A 215 0.63 16.84 10.61
N LEU A 216 0.88 15.88 9.73
CA LEU A 216 -0.03 14.80 9.36
C LEU A 216 -0.32 13.89 10.55
N ASP A 217 -1.46 13.20 10.51
CA ASP A 217 -2.04 12.46 11.61
C ASP A 217 -1.62 11.00 11.69
N GLY A 218 -1.13 10.43 10.59
CA GLY A 218 -0.68 9.05 10.57
C GLY A 218 0.39 8.76 9.52
N VAL A 219 1.02 7.60 9.66
CA VAL A 219 1.91 6.99 8.66
C VAL A 219 1.47 5.56 8.40
N VAL A 220 1.39 5.18 7.12
CA VAL A 220 1.15 3.80 6.68
C VAL A 220 2.36 3.36 5.86
N LEU A 221 3.04 2.32 6.33
CA LEU A 221 4.14 1.67 5.65
C LEU A 221 3.64 0.37 5.03
N ILE A 222 4.03 0.10 3.79
CA ILE A 222 3.59 -1.07 3.02
C ILE A 222 4.83 -1.80 2.51
N MET A 223 5.02 -3.06 2.88
CA MET A 223 6.16 -3.87 2.45
C MET A 223 5.77 -5.34 2.44
N HIS A 224 6.49 -6.21 1.73
CA HIS A 224 6.09 -7.61 1.63
C HIS A 224 6.44 -8.43 2.90
N ALA A 225 7.71 -8.42 3.31
CA ALA A 225 8.25 -9.38 4.29
C ALA A 225 7.58 -9.35 5.68
N ASP A 226 7.56 -10.50 6.37
CA ASP A 226 7.51 -10.54 7.84
C ASP A 226 8.93 -10.38 8.40
N PRO A 227 9.23 -9.26 9.07
CA PRO A 227 10.56 -9.05 9.65
C PRO A 227 10.76 -9.83 10.95
N TYR A 228 9.81 -10.69 11.34
CA TYR A 228 9.82 -11.50 12.57
C TYR A 228 10.09 -10.66 13.82
N PHE A 229 9.17 -9.73 14.13
CA PHE A 229 9.25 -8.86 15.32
C PHE A 229 9.48 -9.62 16.63
N GLU A 230 9.04 -10.86 16.69
CA GLU A 230 9.11 -11.75 17.85
C GLU A 230 10.51 -12.37 18.04
N LYS A 231 11.39 -12.25 17.04
CA LYS A 231 12.74 -12.84 17.04
C LYS A 231 13.80 -11.79 17.36
N ARG A 232 14.92 -12.28 17.95
CA ARG A 232 16.14 -11.48 18.04
C ARG A 232 16.90 -11.53 16.72
N HIS A 233 17.29 -10.37 16.23
CA HIS A 233 17.99 -10.23 14.96
C HIS A 233 19.48 -9.98 15.17
N GLY A 234 20.30 -10.94 14.72
CA GLY A 234 21.76 -10.81 14.68
C GLY A 234 22.24 -10.09 13.41
N GLU A 235 23.55 -9.99 13.25
CA GLU A 235 24.19 -9.30 12.12
C GLU A 235 23.86 -9.90 10.74
N LYS A 236 23.46 -11.18 10.70
CA LYS A 236 23.08 -11.88 9.47
C LYS A 236 21.63 -11.64 9.03
N SER A 237 20.84 -10.92 9.83
CA SER A 237 19.44 -10.62 9.48
C SER A 237 19.38 -9.43 8.54
N GLY A 238 18.80 -9.63 7.36
CA GLY A 238 18.49 -8.58 6.39
C GLY A 238 17.39 -7.61 6.85
N PHE A 239 16.76 -7.88 7.99
CA PHE A 239 15.69 -7.05 8.58
C PHE A 239 16.18 -6.19 9.73
N ARG A 240 17.38 -6.43 10.25
CA ARG A 240 17.87 -5.79 11.48
C ARG A 240 17.90 -4.27 11.39
N SER A 241 18.45 -3.73 10.30
CA SER A 241 18.57 -2.28 10.09
C SER A 241 17.21 -1.60 9.96
N PHE A 242 16.27 -2.25 9.25
CA PHE A 242 14.88 -1.82 9.15
C PHE A 242 14.20 -1.74 10.52
N LEU A 243 14.25 -2.80 11.32
CA LEU A 243 13.60 -2.84 12.63
C LEU A 243 14.12 -1.75 13.57
N LEU A 244 15.43 -1.49 13.54
CA LEU A 244 16.06 -0.42 14.34
C LEU A 244 15.61 0.98 13.91
N GLU A 245 15.55 1.23 12.59
CA GLU A 245 15.09 2.52 12.06
C GLU A 245 13.58 2.71 12.30
N LEU A 246 12.77 1.65 12.11
CA LEU A 246 11.34 1.65 12.36
C LEU A 246 11.03 2.00 13.82
N GLU A 247 11.68 1.34 14.78
CA GLU A 247 11.52 1.65 16.21
C GLU A 247 11.75 3.13 16.48
N ARG A 248 12.89 3.65 16.02
CA ARG A 248 13.28 5.05 16.24
C ARG A 248 12.27 6.03 15.64
N GLU A 249 11.86 5.84 14.39
CA GLU A 249 10.94 6.75 13.72
C GLU A 249 9.55 6.72 14.35
N VAL A 250 9.03 5.54 14.68
CA VAL A 250 7.71 5.38 15.31
C VAL A 250 7.68 6.01 16.71
N VAL A 251 8.72 5.77 17.52
CA VAL A 251 8.84 6.37 18.87
C VAL A 251 8.94 7.89 18.78
N ALA A 252 9.63 8.43 17.77
CA ALA A 252 9.74 9.87 17.55
C ALA A 252 8.43 10.50 17.04
N PHE A 253 7.66 9.79 16.21
CA PHE A 253 6.45 10.31 15.58
C PHE A 253 5.28 10.46 16.55
N LYS A 254 5.14 9.55 17.53
CA LYS A 254 4.12 9.60 18.62
C LYS A 254 2.65 9.59 18.19
N LYS A 255 2.38 9.53 16.89
CA LYS A 255 1.06 9.44 16.26
C LYS A 255 0.87 8.04 15.64
N PRO A 256 -0.36 7.63 15.28
CA PRO A 256 -0.64 6.32 14.70
C PRO A 256 0.27 5.95 13.51
N VAL A 257 0.86 4.76 13.59
CA VAL A 257 1.63 4.13 12.50
C VAL A 257 1.08 2.73 12.23
N LEU A 258 0.78 2.44 10.97
CA LEU A 258 0.39 1.11 10.51
C LEU A 258 1.48 0.56 9.60
N LEU A 259 1.95 -0.66 9.88
CA LEU A 259 2.73 -1.46 8.93
C LEU A 259 1.81 -2.52 8.33
N ILE A 260 1.66 -2.49 7.01
CA ILE A 260 0.91 -3.49 6.24
C ILE A 260 1.93 -4.40 5.53
N HIS A 261 1.85 -5.71 5.76
CA HIS A 261 2.71 -6.69 5.10
C HIS A 261 2.03 -8.03 4.78
N GLY A 262 2.75 -8.95 4.12
CA GLY A 262 2.34 -10.30 3.74
C GLY A 262 3.33 -11.37 4.25
N ASP A 263 3.78 -12.26 3.36
CA ASP A 263 4.86 -13.27 3.52
C ASP A 263 4.44 -14.54 4.29
N THR A 264 3.87 -14.46 5.50
CA THR A 264 3.55 -15.69 6.27
C THR A 264 2.14 -16.24 6.06
N HIS A 265 1.36 -15.59 5.20
CA HIS A 265 -0.02 -15.93 4.84
C HIS A 265 -0.97 -16.05 6.06
N THR A 266 -0.62 -15.38 7.15
CA THR A 266 -1.32 -15.46 8.43
C THR A 266 -1.93 -14.11 8.75
N PHE A 267 -3.21 -13.93 8.40
CA PHE A 267 -3.92 -12.70 8.76
C PHE A 267 -3.82 -12.46 10.28
N ARG A 268 -3.23 -11.32 10.65
CA ARG A 268 -3.12 -10.87 12.04
C ARG A 268 -3.07 -9.35 12.11
N VAL A 269 -3.65 -8.84 13.19
CA VAL A 269 -3.57 -7.44 13.58
C VAL A 269 -3.09 -7.39 15.02
N ASP A 270 -1.90 -6.85 15.24
CA ASP A 270 -1.29 -6.78 16.57
C ASP A 270 -0.31 -5.61 16.72
N HIS A 271 0.36 -5.54 17.88
CA HIS A 271 1.27 -4.45 18.25
C HIS A 271 2.63 -5.02 18.67
N PRO A 272 3.42 -5.56 17.73
CA PRO A 272 4.57 -6.40 18.05
C PRO A 272 5.85 -5.60 18.29
N LEU A 273 5.89 -4.33 17.87
CA LEU A 273 7.07 -3.47 18.02
C LEU A 273 7.34 -3.15 19.50
N ARG A 274 8.56 -3.42 19.93
CA ARG A 274 9.04 -3.17 21.29
C ARG A 274 10.31 -2.34 21.27
N GLN A 275 10.45 -1.46 22.27
CA GLN A 275 11.66 -0.68 22.46
C GLN A 275 12.82 -1.56 22.90
N GLN A 276 13.97 -1.47 22.25
CA GLN A 276 15.12 -2.34 22.56
C GLN A 276 15.68 -2.11 23.96
N ASN A 277 15.66 -0.86 24.45
CA ASN A 277 16.29 -0.51 25.74
C ASN A 277 15.52 -1.02 26.96
N HIS A 278 14.19 -1.12 26.89
CA HIS A 278 13.33 -1.41 28.04
C HIS A 278 12.28 -2.50 27.79
N GLY A 279 12.19 -3.03 26.56
CA GLY A 279 11.20 -4.05 26.16
C GLY A 279 9.75 -3.58 26.13
N ARG A 280 9.50 -2.29 26.40
CA ARG A 280 8.16 -1.69 26.39
C ARG A 280 7.58 -1.71 24.99
N ARG A 281 6.31 -2.08 24.89
CA ARG A 281 5.57 -2.04 23.63
C ARG A 281 5.46 -0.58 23.14
N VAL A 282 5.53 -0.40 21.84
CA VAL A 282 5.36 0.89 21.18
C VAL A 282 3.87 1.03 20.83
N GLU A 283 3.12 1.73 21.68
CA GLU A 283 1.65 1.75 21.65
C GLU A 283 1.05 2.40 20.39
N ASN A 284 1.79 3.28 19.71
CA ASN A 284 1.33 3.94 18.49
C ASN A 284 1.64 3.15 17.20
N PHE A 285 2.07 1.90 17.31
CA PHE A 285 2.37 1.02 16.18
C PHE A 285 1.39 -0.15 16.09
N THR A 286 0.79 -0.32 14.92
CA THR A 286 -0.02 -1.49 14.57
C THR A 286 0.62 -2.20 13.39
N ARG A 287 0.69 -3.53 13.46
CA ARG A 287 0.99 -4.41 12.34
C ARG A 287 -0.32 -4.98 11.80
N LEU A 288 -0.45 -4.98 10.48
CA LEU A 288 -1.43 -5.75 9.72
C LEU A 288 -0.64 -6.69 8.82
N GLU A 289 -0.76 -7.99 9.06
CA GLU A 289 -0.44 -8.98 8.04
C GLU A 289 -1.71 -9.33 7.26
N SER A 290 -1.62 -9.27 5.94
CA SER A 290 -2.69 -9.61 5.02
C SER A 290 -2.90 -11.14 4.95
N PHE A 291 -3.98 -11.53 4.28
CA PHE A 291 -4.16 -12.93 3.89
C PHE A 291 -3.21 -13.30 2.75
N GLY A 292 -3.00 -14.60 2.58
CA GLY A 292 -2.25 -15.20 1.47
C GLY A 292 -2.74 -16.61 1.20
N SER A 293 -2.21 -17.25 0.16
CA SER A 293 -2.57 -18.62 -0.21
C SER A 293 -2.54 -19.58 0.99
N PRO A 294 -3.56 -20.46 1.17
CA PRO A 294 -4.65 -20.77 0.25
C PRO A 294 -5.89 -19.87 0.42
N ARG A 295 -5.79 -18.76 1.13
CA ARG A 295 -6.91 -17.86 1.46
C ARG A 295 -6.80 -16.55 0.70
N MET A 296 -7.44 -16.47 -0.46
CA MET A 296 -7.53 -15.26 -1.30
C MET A 296 -8.47 -14.18 -0.73
N ASN A 297 -8.57 -14.06 0.59
CA ASN A 297 -9.35 -13.01 1.24
C ASN A 297 -8.62 -11.66 1.12
N TRP A 298 -9.32 -10.56 1.40
CA TRP A 298 -8.73 -9.23 1.39
C TRP A 298 -9.06 -8.48 2.67
N VAL A 299 -8.36 -7.38 2.95
CA VAL A 299 -8.58 -6.57 4.15
C VAL A 299 -8.99 -5.16 3.76
N LYS A 300 -10.11 -4.69 4.28
CA LYS A 300 -10.52 -3.29 4.15
C LYS A 300 -9.88 -2.50 5.28
N VAL A 301 -9.02 -1.55 4.94
CA VAL A 301 -8.40 -0.64 5.91
C VAL A 301 -8.96 0.76 5.69
N THR A 302 -9.72 1.26 6.64
CA THR A 302 -10.29 2.62 6.62
C THR A 302 -9.49 3.53 7.53
N ILE A 303 -9.08 4.69 7.00
CA ILE A 303 -8.53 5.78 7.80
C ILE A 303 -9.70 6.61 8.32
N ASP A 304 -9.91 6.60 9.64
CA ASP A 304 -10.96 7.39 10.28
C ASP A 304 -10.37 8.34 11.33
N ARG A 305 -10.09 9.57 10.90
CA ARG A 305 -9.51 10.62 11.76
C ARG A 305 -10.44 11.11 12.87
N ARG A 306 -11.73 10.75 12.80
CA ARG A 306 -12.76 11.21 13.76
C ARG A 306 -13.27 10.07 14.64
N GLY A 307 -13.05 8.84 14.21
CA GLY A 307 -13.42 7.64 14.94
C GLY A 307 -12.53 7.38 16.17
N PRO A 308 -12.94 6.45 17.04
CA PRO A 308 -12.14 6.01 18.17
C PRO A 308 -10.87 5.27 17.72
N ASP A 309 -10.92 4.60 16.57
CA ASP A 309 -9.82 3.87 15.96
C ASP A 309 -9.36 4.57 14.69
N PHE A 310 -8.13 5.09 14.69
CA PHE A 310 -7.56 5.79 13.53
C PHE A 310 -7.47 4.87 12.29
N PHE A 311 -7.11 3.60 12.52
CA PHE A 311 -7.09 2.55 11.50
C PHE A 311 -8.18 1.53 11.82
N LYS A 312 -9.28 1.55 11.05
CA LYS A 312 -10.31 0.50 11.13
C LYS A 312 -9.95 -0.61 10.15
N ILE A 313 -9.69 -1.81 10.66
CA ILE A 313 -9.19 -2.95 9.89
C ILE A 313 -10.24 -4.05 9.89
N GLU A 314 -10.79 -4.37 8.73
CA GLU A 314 -11.92 -5.29 8.57
C GLU A 314 -11.55 -6.40 7.57
N PRO A 315 -11.44 -7.67 8.00
CA PRO A 315 -11.25 -8.77 7.07
C PRO A 315 -12.50 -8.94 6.18
N ARG A 316 -12.27 -9.25 4.91
CA ARG A 316 -13.29 -9.49 3.90
C ARG A 316 -13.07 -10.88 3.33
N TYR A 317 -14.06 -11.73 3.53
CA TYR A 317 -13.97 -13.14 3.16
C TYR A 317 -14.44 -13.32 1.72
N PHE A 318 -13.49 -13.57 0.83
CA PHE A 318 -13.78 -13.90 -0.56
C PHE A 318 -14.19 -15.36 -0.64
N THR A 319 -15.35 -15.60 -1.25
CA THR A 319 -15.79 -16.95 -1.60
C THR A 319 -15.78 -17.04 -3.10
N ALA A 320 -14.94 -17.91 -3.65
CA ALA A 320 -14.95 -18.16 -5.08
C ALA A 320 -16.33 -18.66 -5.50
N SER A 321 -16.88 -18.10 -6.58
CA SER A 321 -18.05 -18.69 -7.24
C SER A 321 -17.68 -20.12 -7.63
N LEU A 322 -18.49 -21.10 -7.22
CA LEU A 322 -18.34 -22.46 -7.73
C LEU A 322 -18.49 -22.44 -9.27
N PRO A 323 -17.75 -23.26 -10.04
CA PRO A 323 -17.78 -23.24 -11.50
C PRO A 323 -19.13 -23.50 -12.21
N ASP A 324 -20.28 -23.56 -11.53
CA ASP A 324 -21.57 -23.98 -12.10
C ASP A 324 -22.69 -22.93 -12.08
N GLU A 325 -22.40 -21.64 -11.85
CA GLU A 325 -23.37 -20.56 -12.08
C GLU A 325 -22.86 -19.56 -13.13
N LEU A 326 -22.65 -20.04 -14.36
CA LEU A 326 -22.77 -19.16 -15.51
C LEU A 326 -24.25 -18.83 -15.69
N PRO A 327 -24.66 -17.54 -15.77
CA PRO A 327 -26.02 -17.21 -16.13
C PRO A 327 -26.29 -17.77 -17.53
N THR A 328 -27.24 -18.70 -17.66
CA THR A 328 -27.80 -19.02 -18.98
C THR A 328 -28.50 -17.76 -19.53
N PRO A 329 -28.41 -17.53 -20.86
CA PRO A 329 -28.72 -16.25 -21.51
C PRO A 329 -30.14 -15.72 -21.29
#